data_AF-A0A401FV41-F1
#
_entry.id   AF-A0A401FV41-F1
#
_cell.length_a   1.000
_cell.length_b   1.000
_cell.length_c   1.000
_cell.angle_alpha   90.00
_cell.angle_beta   90.00
_cell.angle_gamma   90.00
#
_symmetry.space_group_name_H-M   'P 1'
#
loop_
_entity.id
_entity.type
_entity.pdbx_description
1 polymer ?
#
loop_
_entity_poly.entity_id
_entity_poly.type
_entity_poly.pdbx_seq_one_letter_code
_entity_poly.pdbx_strand_id
1 'polypeptide(L)' 'MITKSGDSYNEFPDHDGLANFDISDRKFIAASNAHPDKPLILEATDSKWWGWKDALAEVSITVKFMCPDYIREKYQEKIG' A
#
# COMPACT_ATOMS: atom_id res chain seq x y z
N MET A 1 -3.68 14.92 8.33
CA MET A 1 -2.46 14.72 9.16
C MET A 1 -2.46 13.27 9.60
N ILE A 2 -1.30 12.63 9.72
CA ILE A 2 -1.21 11.24 10.21
C ILE A 2 -0.64 11.20 11.63
N THR A 3 -1.09 10.26 12.42
CA THR A 3 -0.77 10.13 13.85
C THR A 3 -0.06 8.80 14.09
N LYS A 4 1.23 8.84 14.45
CA LYS A 4 2.01 7.63 14.72
C LYS A 4 1.51 6.93 15.99
N SER A 5 1.35 5.61 15.92
CA SER A 5 0.94 4.74 17.03
C SER A 5 1.73 3.44 16.98
N GLY A 6 2.68 3.27 17.91
CA GLY A 6 3.65 2.18 17.87
C GLY A 6 4.45 2.18 16.56
N ASP A 7 4.43 1.05 15.85
CA ASP A 7 5.06 0.86 14.54
C ASP A 7 4.12 1.22 13.37
N SER A 8 2.96 1.83 13.64
CA SER A 8 1.97 2.15 12.61
C SER A 8 1.40 3.56 12.80
N TYR A 9 0.25 3.82 12.17
CA TYR A 9 -0.47 5.08 12.19
C TYR A 9 -1.95 4.81 12.45
N ASN A 10 -2.62 5.70 13.17
CA ASN A 10 -4.07 5.57 13.44
C ASN A 10 -4.89 5.57 12.15
N GLU A 11 -4.38 6.22 11.10
CA GLU A 11 -5.03 6.32 9.80
C GLU A 11 -4.62 5.18 8.85
N PHE A 12 -3.80 4.22 9.29
CA PHE A 12 -3.59 2.98 8.55
C PHE A 12 -4.86 2.11 8.66
N PRO A 13 -5.44 1.65 7.54
CA PRO A 13 -6.70 0.90 7.56
C PRO A 13 -6.54 -0.47 8.24
N ASP A 14 -7.56 -0.86 8.99
CA ASP A 14 -7.67 -2.20 9.54
C ASP A 14 -8.24 -3.14 8.47
N HIS A 15 -7.43 -4.10 8.01
CA HIS A 15 -7.78 -5.03 6.95
C HIS A 15 -6.87 -6.27 7.00
N ASP A 16 -7.46 -7.48 6.97
CA ASP A 16 -6.70 -8.74 7.09
C ASP A 16 -5.63 -8.90 6.00
N GLY A 17 -5.95 -8.48 4.76
CA GLY A 17 -5.02 -8.48 3.63
C GLY A 17 -3.83 -7.52 3.78
N LEU A 18 -3.82 -6.66 4.80
CA LEU A 18 -2.76 -5.69 5.10
C LEU A 18 -2.02 -6.01 6.40
N ALA A 19 -2.31 -7.14 7.07
CA ALA A 19 -1.67 -7.52 8.33
C ALA A 19 -0.14 -7.60 8.23
N ASN A 20 0.35 -8.10 7.09
CA ASN A 20 1.78 -8.25 6.78
C ASN A 20 2.34 -7.09 5.93
N PHE A 21 1.64 -5.96 5.85
CA PHE A 21 2.12 -4.79 5.09
C PHE A 21 3.39 -4.21 5.71
N ASP A 22 4.35 -3.85 4.85
CA ASP A 22 5.66 -3.34 5.25
C ASP A 22 5.53 -2.12 6.18
N ILE A 23 6.11 -2.24 7.37
CA ILE A 23 6.02 -1.23 8.46
C ILE A 23 6.49 0.15 7.99
N SER A 24 7.59 0.21 7.23
CA SER A 24 8.16 1.46 6.71
C SER A 24 7.23 2.22 5.77
N ASP A 25 6.34 1.48 5.11
CA ASP A 25 5.53 1.95 3.99
C ASP A 25 4.12 2.35 4.44
N ARG A 26 3.70 1.96 5.65
CA ARG A 26 2.40 2.31 6.23
C ARG A 26 2.14 3.82 6.26
N LYS A 27 3.19 4.64 6.29
CA LYS A 27 3.08 6.11 6.22
C LYS A 27 2.43 6.60 4.93
N PHE A 28 2.66 5.93 3.80
CA PHE A 28 2.08 6.33 2.51
C PHE A 28 0.59 6.00 2.46
N ILE A 29 0.22 4.80 2.94
CA ILE A 29 -1.16 4.37 3.08
C ILE A 29 -1.92 5.30 4.03
N ALA A 30 -1.35 5.58 5.21
CA ALA A 30 -1.95 6.48 6.19
C ALA A 30 -2.11 7.90 5.64
N ALA A 31 -1.12 8.41 4.91
CA ALA A 31 -1.16 9.75 4.33
C ALA A 31 -2.27 9.89 3.28
N SER A 32 -2.40 8.89 2.39
CA SER A 32 -3.50 8.84 1.42
C SER A 32 -4.85 8.71 2.14
N ASN A 33 -4.97 7.78 3.09
CA ASN A 33 -6.22 7.49 3.78
C ASN A 33 -6.73 8.66 4.64
N ALA A 34 -5.82 9.44 5.24
CA ALA A 34 -6.15 10.60 6.04
C ALA A 34 -6.60 11.83 5.21
N HIS A 35 -6.35 11.81 3.90
CA HIS A 35 -6.71 12.92 3.03
C HIS A 35 -8.16 12.79 2.55
N PRO A 36 -8.98 13.87 2.58
CA PRO A 36 -10.37 13.82 2.13
C PRO A 36 -10.55 13.25 0.72
N ASP A 37 -9.65 13.65 -0.20
CA ASP A 37 -9.68 13.21 -1.59
C ASP A 37 -8.98 11.87 -1.85
N LYS A 38 -8.42 11.21 -0.81
CA LYS A 38 -7.69 9.92 -0.90
C LYS A 38 -6.79 9.80 -2.15
N PRO A 39 -5.74 10.63 -2.26
CA PRO A 39 -4.94 10.71 -3.46
C PRO A 39 -4.29 9.36 -3.77
N LEU A 40 -4.18 9.05 -5.06
CA LEU A 40 -3.54 7.83 -5.54
C LEU A 40 -2.07 7.79 -5.10
N ILE A 41 -1.59 6.59 -4.79
CA ILE A 41 -0.19 6.34 -4.49
C ILE A 41 0.49 5.85 -5.76
N LEU A 42 1.61 6.48 -6.12
CA LEU A 42 2.42 6.09 -7.26
C LEU A 42 3.53 5.15 -6.81
N GLU A 43 3.49 3.90 -7.27
CA GLU A 43 4.54 2.92 -6.98
C GLU A 43 5.35 2.61 -8.24
N ALA A 44 6.67 2.72 -8.15
CA ALA A 44 7.55 2.63 -9.29
C ALA A 44 8.16 1.24 -9.44
N THR A 45 8.68 0.66 -8.36
CA THR A 45 9.55 -0.52 -8.44
C THR A 45 9.36 -1.53 -7.31
N ASP A 46 8.71 -1.18 -6.19
CA ASP A 46 8.47 -2.13 -5.11
C ASP A 46 7.41 -3.16 -5.52
N SER A 47 7.89 -4.35 -5.85
CA SER A 47 7.03 -5.43 -6.30
C SER A 47 6.13 -6.02 -5.21
N LYS A 48 6.44 -5.83 -3.92
CA LYS A 48 5.61 -6.39 -2.83
C LYS A 48 4.21 -5.79 -2.81
N TRP A 49 4.09 -4.51 -3.18
CA TRP A 49 2.83 -3.79 -3.25
C TRP A 49 1.84 -4.42 -4.22
N TRP A 50 2.31 -5.20 -5.19
CA TRP A 50 1.45 -5.99 -6.08
C TRP A 50 0.55 -6.97 -5.30
N GLY A 51 1.05 -7.55 -4.21
CA GLY A 51 0.30 -8.48 -3.36
C GLY A 51 -0.75 -7.80 -2.48
N TRP A 52 -0.61 -6.51 -2.22
CA TRP A 52 -1.52 -5.75 -1.34
C TRP A 52 -2.51 -4.88 -2.12
N LYS A 53 -2.36 -4.75 -3.44
CA LYS A 53 -3.15 -3.84 -4.28
C LYS A 53 -4.67 -4.05 -4.14
N ASP A 54 -5.10 -5.31 -4.02
CA ASP A 54 -6.52 -5.65 -3.96
C ASP A 54 -7.10 -5.31 -2.57
N ALA A 55 -6.39 -5.67 -1.49
CA ALA A 55 -6.73 -5.27 -0.13
C ALA A 55 -6.73 -3.74 0.06
N LEU A 56 -5.80 -3.02 -0.57
CA LEU A 56 -5.79 -1.56 -0.58
C LEU A 56 -7.00 -0.98 -1.32
N ALA A 57 -7.38 -1.57 -2.45
CA ALA A 57 -8.55 -1.13 -3.21
C ALA A 57 -9.87 -1.33 -2.42
N GLU A 58 -9.99 -2.42 -1.66
CA GLU A 58 -11.14 -2.72 -0.79
C GLU A 58 -11.35 -1.64 0.29
N VAL A 59 -10.27 -0.99 0.76
CA VAL A 59 -10.33 0.14 1.70
C VAL A 59 -10.26 1.52 1.00
N SER A 60 -10.59 1.56 -0.29
CA SER A 60 -10.63 2.76 -1.13
C SER A 60 -9.29 3.49 -1.27
N ILE A 61 -8.16 2.76 -1.22
CA ILE A 61 -6.82 3.29 -1.44
C ILE A 61 -6.33 2.78 -2.79
N THR A 62 -6.08 3.69 -3.73
CA THR A 62 -5.65 3.34 -5.09
C THR A 62 -4.14 3.42 -5.22
N VAL A 63 -3.52 2.35 -5.68
CA VAL A 63 -2.11 2.31 -6.08
C VAL A 63 -2.02 2.27 -7.61
N LYS A 64 -1.28 3.20 -8.19
CA LYS A 64 -0.96 3.22 -9.62
C LYS A 64 0.51 2.83 -9.80
N PHE A 65 0.70 1.68 -10.42
CA PHE A 65 2.03 1.18 -10.78
C PHE A 65 2.53 1.87 -12.04
N MET A 66 3.77 2.39 -12.01
CA MET A 66 4.37 3.06 -13.18
C MET A 66 4.67 2.09 -14.32
N CYS A 67 5.05 0.86 -13.99
CA CYS A 67 5.22 -0.24 -14.96
C CYS A 67 4.57 -1.51 -14.39
N PRO A 68 3.27 -1.73 -14.62
CA PRO A 68 2.55 -2.87 -14.07
C PRO A 68 3.14 -4.22 -14.48
N ASP A 69 3.62 -4.34 -15.73
CA ASP A 69 4.23 -5.58 -16.23
C ASP A 69 5.51 -5.93 -15.47
N TYR A 70 6.42 -4.96 -15.32
CA TYR A 70 7.66 -5.12 -14.55
C TYR A 70 7.38 -5.52 -13.10
N ILE A 71 6.44 -4.83 -12.45
CA ILE A 71 6.10 -5.09 -11.04
C ILE A 71 5.48 -6.48 -10.88
N ARG A 72 4.56 -6.88 -11.77
CA ARG A 72 3.95 -8.21 -11.76
C ARG A 72 5.00 -9.30 -11.91
N GLU A 73 5.90 -9.17 -12.89
CA GLU A 73 7.00 -10.13 -13.13
C GLU A 73 7.91 -10.24 -11.90
N LYS A 74 8.35 -9.10 -11.35
CA LYS A 74 9.20 -9.06 -10.15
C LYS A 74 8.51 -9.55 -8.89
N TYR A 75 7.18 -9.50 -8.82
CA TYR A 75 6.43 -10.08 -7.71
C TYR A 75 6.36 -11.59 -7.82
N GLN A 76 6.09 -12.11 -9.03
CA GLN A 76 6.06 -13.55 -9.30
C GLN A 76 7.40 -14.22 -9.02
N GLU A 77 8.53 -13.60 -9.41
CA GLU A 77 9.88 -14.07 -9.09
C GLU A 77 10.17 -14.19 -7.58
N LYS A 78 9.45 -13.43 -6.73
CA LYS A 78 9.65 -13.45 -5.27
C LYS A 78 8.76 -14.45 -4.54
N ILE A 79 7.66 -14.89 -5.17
CA ILE A 79 6.69 -15.82 -4.58
C ILE A 79 6.85 -17.25 -5.11
N GLY A 80 7.41 -17.42 -6.30
CA GLY A 80 7.88 -18.71 -6.81
C GLY A 80 9.15 -19.18 -6.12
#